data_AF-A0A3C1VFL7-F1
#
_entry.id   AF-A0A3C1VFL7-F1
#
_cell.length_a   1.000
_cell.length_b   1.000
_cell.length_c   1.000
_cell.angle_alpha   90.00
_cell.angle_beta   90.00
_cell.angle_gamma   90.00
#
_symmetry.space_group_name_H-M   'P 1'
#
loop_
_entity.id
_entity.type
_entity.pdbx_description
1 polymer ?
#
loop_
_entity_poly.entity_id
_entity_poly.type
_entity_poly.pdbx_seq_one_letter_code
_entity_poly.pdbx_strand_id
1 'polypeptide(L)' 'MNKTPIRVAITGAAGQIGYSLLFRIASGAAFGPDQPVILHLIEIPDEKALAALGGVCMELDDCAFPLLKGLVPTSNLD' A
#
# COMPACT_ATOMS: atom_id res chain seq x y z
N MET A 1 -13.11 17.69 8.81
CA MET A 1 -13.88 16.76 7.95
C MET A 1 -12.90 15.79 7.34
N ASN A 2 -13.08 14.48 7.53
CA ASN A 2 -12.19 13.50 6.90
C ASN A 2 -12.44 13.52 5.39
N LYS A 3 -11.39 13.82 4.61
CA LYS A 3 -11.45 13.79 3.15
C LYS A 3 -11.81 12.39 2.67
N THR A 4 -12.47 12.30 1.51
CA THR A 4 -12.71 11.01 0.86
C THR A 4 -11.37 10.32 0.59
N PRO A 5 -11.20 9.03 0.92
CA PRO A 5 -9.97 8.31 0.63
C PRO A 5 -9.66 8.29 -0.87
N ILE A 6 -8.42 8.58 -1.24
CA ILE A 6 -7.93 8.40 -2.62
C ILE A 6 -7.40 6.98 -2.79
N ARG A 7 -7.48 6.44 -4.02
CA ARG A 7 -6.91 5.15 -4.37
C ARG A 7 -5.54 5.36 -5.02
N VAL A 8 -4.54 4.65 -4.55
CA VAL A 8 -3.17 4.73 -5.07
C VAL A 8 -2.76 3.34 -5.51
N ALA A 9 -2.47 3.17 -6.80
CA ALA A 9 -1.96 1.91 -7.35
C ALA A 9 -0.44 1.94 -7.41
N ILE A 10 0.20 0.89 -6.91
CA ILE A 10 1.66 0.75 -6.85
C ILE A 10 2.03 -0.62 -7.43
N THR A 11 2.73 -0.63 -8.56
CA THR A 11 3.32 -1.83 -9.15
C THR A 11 4.69 -2.13 -8.55
N GLY A 12 5.08 -3.41 -8.50
CA GLY A 12 6.34 -3.81 -7.87
C GLY A 12 6.31 -3.51 -6.36
N ALA A 13 5.14 -3.65 -5.75
CA ALA A 13 4.88 -3.22 -4.38
C ALA A 13 5.73 -3.98 -3.34
N ALA A 14 6.13 -5.22 -3.63
CA ALA A 14 7.03 -6.00 -2.77
C ALA A 14 8.52 -5.74 -3.04
N GLY A 15 8.85 -4.92 -4.05
CA GLY A 15 10.22 -4.51 -4.35
C GLY A 15 10.79 -3.51 -3.34
N GLN A 16 12.12 -3.33 -3.34
CA GLN A 16 12.84 -2.47 -2.39
C GLN A 16 12.37 -1.00 -2.38
N ILE A 17 12.05 -0.46 -3.56
CA ILE A 17 11.52 0.91 -3.68
C ILE A 17 10.08 0.96 -3.15
N GLY A 18 9.25 -0.04 -3.50
CA GLY A 18 7.89 -0.18 -2.99
C GLY A 18 7.91 -0.20 -1.46
N TYR A 19 8.73 -1.06 -0.88
CA TYR A 19 8.90 -1.18 0.57
C TYR A 19 9.21 0.17 1.23
N SER A 20 10.13 0.97 0.68
CA SER A 20 10.43 2.30 1.27
C SER A 20 9.32 3.34 1.03
N LEU A 21 8.59 3.24 -0.07
CA LEU A 21 7.59 4.22 -0.51
C LEU A 21 6.26 4.04 0.23
N LEU A 22 5.80 2.81 0.44
CA LEU A 22 4.46 2.49 0.93
C LEU A 22 4.19 3.09 2.31
N PHE A 23 5.13 2.97 3.26
CA PHE A 23 4.98 3.56 4.60
C PHE A 23 4.97 5.10 4.58
N ARG A 24 5.64 5.73 3.61
CA ARG A 24 5.60 7.20 3.44
C ARG A 24 4.27 7.66 2.87
N ILE A 25 3.64 6.86 2.02
CA ILE A 25 2.28 7.13 1.54
C ILE A 25 1.29 6.92 2.68
N ALA A 26 1.34 5.78 3.38
CA ALA A 26 0.43 5.43 4.46
C ALA A 26 0.50 6.38 5.66
N SER A 27 1.68 6.94 5.96
CA SER A 27 1.87 7.96 7.01
C SER A 27 1.39 9.37 6.65
N GLY A 28 1.00 9.61 5.39
CA GLY A 28 0.58 10.93 4.91
C GLY A 28 1.71 11.84 4.43
N ALA A 29 2.97 11.37 4.41
CA ALA A 29 4.11 12.17 3.96
C ALA A 29 4.05 12.51 2.45
N ALA A 30 3.33 11.72 1.65
CA ALA A 30 3.18 11.96 0.21
C ALA A 30 2.02 12.91 -0.14
N PHE A 31 0.86 12.75 0.50
CA PHE A 31 -0.39 13.44 0.13
C PHE A 31 -0.93 14.41 1.20
N GLY A 32 -0.20 14.54 2.31
CA GLY A 32 -0.54 15.41 3.43
C GLY A 32 -1.17 14.66 4.62
N PRO A 33 -1.15 15.28 5.82
CA PRO A 33 -1.50 14.64 7.08
C PRO A 33 -3.00 14.35 7.25
N ASP A 34 -3.85 14.87 6.36
CA ASP A 34 -5.31 14.77 6.43
C ASP A 34 -5.93 14.02 5.24
N GLN A 35 -5.12 13.39 4.39
CA GLN A 35 -5.59 12.69 3.19
C GLN A 35 -5.57 11.17 3.40
N PRO A 36 -6.72 10.52 3.61
CA PRO A 36 -6.78 9.08 3.71
C PRO A 36 -6.50 8.42 2.36
N VAL A 37 -5.95 7.20 2.39
CA VAL A 37 -5.56 6.43 1.21
C VAL A 37 -6.05 4.99 1.29
N ILE A 38 -6.29 4.40 0.12
CA ILE A 38 -6.45 2.96 -0.08
C ILE A 38 -5.34 2.53 -1.04
N LEU A 39 -4.50 1.60 -0.63
CA LEU A 39 -3.37 1.15 -1.45
C LEU A 39 -3.76 -0.09 -2.24
N HIS A 40 -3.56 -0.01 -3.55
CA HIS A 40 -3.70 -1.11 -4.50
C HIS A 40 -2.30 -1.59 -4.82
N LEU A 41 -1.91 -2.70 -4.20
CA LEU A 41 -0.54 -3.19 -4.21
C LEU A 41 -0.44 -4.32 -5.24
N ILE A 42 0.37 -4.09 -6.28
CA ILE A 42 0.40 -4.94 -7.46
C ILE A 42 1.78 -5.59 -7.58
N GLU A 43 1.78 -6.91 -7.71
CA GLU A 43 2.97 -7.70 -8.08
C GLU A 43 2.71 -8.59 -9.28
N ILE A 44 3.77 -9.14 -9.86
CA ILE A 44 3.65 -10.17 -10.90
C ILE A 44 2.98 -11.44 -10.33
N PRO A 45 2.33 -12.28 -11.17
CA PRO A 45 1.76 -13.56 -10.74
C PRO A 45 2.85 -14.62 -10.48
N ASP A 46 3.74 -14.32 -9.53
CA ASP A 46 4.81 -15.18 -9.04
C ASP A 46 4.59 -15.45 -7.55
N GLU A 47 4.71 -16.72 -7.14
CA GLU A 47 4.39 -17.15 -5.77
C GLU A 47 5.29 -16.47 -4.72
N LYS A 48 6.58 -16.26 -5.03
CA LYS A 48 7.51 -15.62 -4.09
C LYS A 48 7.21 -14.13 -3.99
N ALA A 49 6.92 -13.47 -5.11
CA ALA A 49 6.52 -12.06 -5.12
C ALA A 49 5.22 -11.84 -4.34
N LEU A 50 4.23 -12.71 -4.50
CA LEU A 50 2.95 -12.64 -3.78
C LEU A 50 3.10 -12.95 -2.29
N ALA A 51 3.95 -13.90 -1.91
CA ALA A 51 4.26 -14.16 -0.50
C ALA A 51 4.95 -12.95 0.15
N ALA A 52 5.91 -12.33 -0.55
CA ALA A 52 6.57 -11.10 -0.10
C ALA A 52 5.56 -9.94 0.02
N LEU A 53 4.66 -9.78 -0.96
CA LEU A 53 3.58 -8.80 -0.92
C LEU A 53 2.66 -9.00 0.29
N GLY A 54 2.36 -10.25 0.64
CA GLY A 54 1.63 -10.61 1.84
C GLY A 54 2.35 -10.14 3.12
N GLY A 55 3.66 -10.33 3.19
CA GLY A 55 4.50 -9.80 4.28
C GLY A 55 4.43 -8.27 4.38
N VAL A 56 4.53 -7.56 3.25
CA VAL A 56 4.39 -6.10 3.21
C VAL A 56 3.02 -5.64 3.70
N CYS A 57 1.95 -6.36 3.38
CA CYS A 57 0.60 -6.04 3.89
C CYS A 57 0.55 -6.19 5.42
N MET A 58 1.12 -7.26 5.98
CA MET A 58 1.19 -7.47 7.43
C MET A 58 1.91 -6.31 8.12
N GLU A 59 3.05 -5.89 7.59
CA GLU A 59 3.81 -4.76 8.16
C GLU A 59 3.07 -3.41 8.08
N LEU A 60 2.33 -3.18 7.00
CA LEU A 60 1.49 -1.97 6.86
C LEU A 60 0.33 -1.95 7.86
N ASP A 61 -0.28 -3.11 8.12
CA ASP A 61 -1.34 -3.25 9.12
C ASP A 61 -0.79 -3.04 10.54
N ASP A 62 0.40 -3.61 10.86
CA ASP A 62 1.06 -3.47 12.16
C ASP A 62 1.46 -2.02 12.49
N CYS A 63 1.70 -1.20 11.47
CA CYS A 63 1.99 0.22 11.66
C CYS A 63 0.78 1.04 12.13
N ALA A 64 -0.44 0.48 12.06
CA ALA A 64 -1.69 1.10 12.52
C ALA A 64 -1.89 2.55 12.00
N PHE A 65 -1.50 2.81 10.75
CA PHE A 65 -1.56 4.16 10.19
C PHE A 65 -3.01 4.68 10.13
N PRO A 66 -3.33 5.83 10.76
CA PRO A 66 -4.69 6.34 10.79
C PRO A 66 -5.20 6.76 9.41
N LEU A 67 -4.31 7.06 8.45
CA LEU A 67 -4.68 7.45 7.09
C LEU A 67 -4.85 6.27 6.14
N LEU A 68 -4.35 5.08 6.48
CA LEU A 68 -4.51 3.89 5.67
C LEU A 68 -5.90 3.29 5.91
N LYS A 69 -6.77 3.36 4.90
CA LYS A 69 -8.18 2.93 4.97
C LYS A 69 -8.46 1.61 4.26
N GLY A 70 -7.49 1.05 3.58
CA GLY A 70 -7.59 -0.27 2.97
C GLY A 70 -6.35 -0.66 2.19
N LEU A 71 -6.16 -1.96 2.08
CA LEU A 71 -5.13 -2.62 1.28
C LEU A 71 -5.81 -3.57 0.30
N VAL A 72 -5.37 -3.55 -0.95
CA VAL A 72 -5.82 -4.45 -2.01
C VAL A 72 -4.59 -5.05 -2.67
N PRO A 73 -4.04 -6.16 -2.14
CA PRO A 73 -2.99 -6.90 -2.81
C PRO A 73 -3.57 -7.66 -4.01
N THR A 74 -2.91 -7.58 -5.16
CA THR A 74 -3.35 -8.26 -6.38
C THR A 74 -2.16 -8.57 -7.30
N SER A 75 -2.29 -9.60 -8.13
CA SER A 75 -1.48 -9.79 -9.33
C SER A 75 -2.26 -9.57 -10.63
N ASN A 76 -3.56 -9.26 -10.51
CA ASN A 76 -4.43 -8.96 -11.63
C ASN A 76 -4.57 -7.44 -11.82
N LEU A 77 -4.43 -7.00 -13.07
CA LEU A 77 -4.61 -5.61 -13.51
C LEU A 77 -6.00 -5.35 -14.11
N ASP A 78 -6.77 -6.39 -14.37
CA ASP A 78 -8.16 -6.33 -14.86
C ASP A 78 -9.18 -6.07 -13.73
#